data_AF-A0A953H3Z7-F1
#
_entry.id   AF-A0A953H3Z7-F1
#
_cell.length_a   1.000
_cell.length_b   1.000
_cell.length_c   1.000
_cell.angle_alpha   90.00
_cell.angle_beta   90.00
_cell.angle_gamma   90.00
#
_symmetry.space_group_name_H-M   'P 1'
#
loop_
_entity.id
_entity.type
_entity.pdbx_description
1 polymer ?
#
loop_
_entity_poly.entity_id
_entity_poly.type
_entity_poly.pdbx_seq_one_letter_code
_entity_poly.pdbx_strand_id
1 'polypeptide(L)'
;MNRSVLCLVFVSVLSVLSPGSVFSQDWRFETTIPMQGYVVVFVSTTPTGDVVATTFNSNKNREANLPVILIHKPLSAQPSYHVVCQNTFPAFRGYSGIAVDKEGNYYVAADTGDGATSWIRKFSPSGKQDMAFGEGGQIAAGKRFVGLDIFDTYLFTTAAFAELMVFDTRTGKLVGKGPAVTQNAPGTPAIRDIAVDPSKQLVYGVAAGAAWVWEGGTFDNPATYKLRRLSPDTAGVRAGEGVYFDPVSRKVLIPENETGNLLSVGEGATFSQSNVVKPSPTENQICDVVLLQDGKTLFITDLRRSQIYVMKRSEGDTLPVLPGTVAVADATPTAAAPPASSTGAGGVTWVNEYKVALRQSRDQNKPLIVFFRAPSVNLCNELEAGYLTSPEFANLASQAIVCRFDVSSDRLLAQQLGVFKVPELAIYSSKGDRLTRTSGKIDPAKVTAEFQAAISKAK
;
A
#
# COMPACT_ATOMS: atom_id res chain seq x y z
N MET A 1 -42.92 67.71 2.04
CA MET A 1 -41.57 67.17 1.73
C MET A 1 -41.47 65.79 2.36
N ASN A 2 -41.72 64.76 1.56
CA ASN A 2 -41.68 63.36 1.97
C ASN A 2 -40.55 62.67 1.20
N ARG A 3 -39.61 62.03 1.89
CA ARG A 3 -38.81 60.93 1.32
C ARG A 3 -38.67 59.83 2.35
N SER A 4 -39.45 58.78 2.14
CA SER A 4 -39.48 57.52 2.87
C SER A 4 -38.16 56.76 2.71
N VAL A 5 -37.60 56.29 3.82
CA VAL A 5 -36.49 55.35 3.85
C VAL A 5 -37.08 53.93 3.85
N LEU A 6 -36.89 53.23 2.73
CA LEU A 6 -37.30 51.83 2.56
C LEU A 6 -36.22 50.93 3.16
N CYS A 7 -36.46 50.40 4.35
CA CYS A 7 -35.58 49.42 5.02
C CYS A 7 -35.91 48.02 4.48
N LEU A 8 -35.09 47.51 3.56
CA LEU A 8 -35.22 46.15 3.03
C LEU A 8 -34.60 45.16 4.03
N VAL A 9 -35.45 44.47 4.79
CA VAL A 9 -35.03 43.36 5.65
C VAL A 9 -34.93 42.10 4.79
N PHE A 10 -33.72 41.69 4.42
CA PHE A 10 -33.45 40.37 3.86
C PHE A 10 -33.56 39.33 4.98
N VAL A 11 -34.68 38.62 5.04
CA VAL A 11 -34.82 37.40 5.84
C VAL A 11 -34.15 36.27 5.07
N SER A 12 -32.86 36.05 5.31
CA SER A 12 -32.17 34.84 4.87
C SER A 12 -32.74 33.66 5.66
N VAL A 13 -33.54 32.81 5.00
CA VAL A 13 -33.96 31.51 5.51
C VAL A 13 -32.71 30.65 5.63
N LEU A 14 -32.13 30.63 6.84
CA LEU A 14 -31.06 29.73 7.22
C LEU A 14 -31.70 28.34 7.37
N SER A 15 -31.75 27.58 6.28
CA SER A 15 -32.06 26.16 6.33
C SER A 15 -30.95 25.48 7.13
N VAL A 16 -31.18 25.31 8.44
CA VAL A 16 -30.39 24.44 9.30
C VAL A 16 -30.67 23.00 8.85
N LEU A 17 -29.97 22.58 7.81
CA LEU A 17 -29.76 21.18 7.52
C LEU A 17 -28.96 20.64 8.70
N SER A 18 -29.63 20.03 9.67
CA SER A 18 -28.97 19.21 10.69
C SER A 18 -28.11 18.20 9.94
N PRO A 19 -26.77 18.24 10.02
CA PRO A 19 -25.97 17.18 9.45
C PRO A 19 -26.29 15.95 10.29
N GLY A 20 -27.08 15.04 9.73
CA GLY A 20 -27.18 13.68 10.21
C GLY A 20 -25.83 13.02 9.99
N SER A 21 -24.86 13.31 10.85
CA SER A 21 -23.58 12.64 10.89
C SER A 21 -23.81 11.25 11.48
N VAL A 22 -24.33 10.36 10.64
CA VAL A 22 -24.19 8.93 10.84
C VAL A 22 -22.69 8.68 10.70
N PHE A 23 -21.99 8.59 11.83
CA PHE A 23 -20.63 8.06 11.86
C PHE A 23 -20.71 6.62 11.37
N SER A 24 -20.36 6.40 10.11
CA SER A 24 -20.08 5.07 9.61
C SER A 24 -18.90 4.53 10.42
N GLN A 25 -19.13 3.47 11.21
CA GLN A 25 -18.03 2.74 11.81
C GLN A 25 -17.44 1.84 10.73
N ASP A 26 -16.51 2.37 9.94
CA ASP A 26 -15.83 1.59 8.89
C ASP A 26 -15.04 0.40 9.47
N TRP A 27 -14.68 0.47 10.77
CA TRP A 27 -13.81 -0.48 11.46
C TRP A 27 -14.37 -0.92 12.81
N ARG A 28 -14.34 -2.24 13.07
CA ARG A 28 -14.69 -2.90 14.32
C ARG A 28 -13.44 -3.45 14.98
N PHE A 29 -13.25 -3.16 16.26
CA PHE A 29 -12.18 -3.76 17.06
C PHE A 29 -12.38 -5.28 17.19
N GLU A 30 -11.30 -6.04 17.00
CA GLU A 30 -11.31 -7.50 17.08
C GLU A 30 -10.44 -8.00 18.24
N THR A 31 -9.16 -7.61 18.27
CA THR A 31 -8.21 -8.03 19.32
C THR A 31 -6.98 -7.11 19.38
N THR A 32 -6.05 -7.40 20.29
CA THR A 32 -4.75 -6.73 20.41
C THR A 32 -3.60 -7.73 20.34
N ILE A 33 -2.50 -7.33 19.70
CA ILE A 33 -1.22 -8.04 19.70
C ILE A 33 -0.28 -7.29 20.66
N PRO A 34 0.12 -7.88 21.80
CA PRO A 34 1.00 -7.23 22.76
C PRO A 34 2.44 -7.16 22.24
N MET A 35 3.10 -6.01 22.37
CA MET A 35 4.50 -5.83 21.97
C MET A 35 5.38 -5.87 23.20
N GLN A 36 6.06 -7.00 23.40
CA GLN A 36 6.82 -7.44 24.59
C GLN A 36 7.76 -6.39 25.24
N GLY A 37 7.21 -5.33 25.84
CA GLY A 37 7.95 -4.22 26.42
C GLY A 37 8.51 -3.21 25.40
N TYR A 38 8.15 -3.32 24.12
CA TYR A 38 8.63 -2.41 23.07
C TYR A 38 7.54 -1.46 22.61
N VAL A 39 7.88 -0.17 22.60
CA VAL A 39 7.05 0.86 21.97
C VAL A 39 7.12 0.70 20.47
N VAL A 40 5.99 0.31 19.85
CA VAL A 40 5.85 0.20 18.39
C VAL A 40 5.37 1.49 17.76
N VAL A 41 5.87 1.79 16.56
CA VAL A 41 5.53 3.03 15.86
C VAL A 41 5.02 2.76 14.46
N PHE A 42 5.85 2.23 13.57
CA PHE A 42 5.45 1.98 12.17
C PHE A 42 5.23 0.50 11.93
N VAL A 43 4.34 0.18 11.00
CA VAL A 43 3.93 -1.19 10.71
C VAL A 43 3.72 -1.40 9.21
N SER A 44 4.11 -2.58 8.71
CA SER A 44 3.81 -3.01 7.35
C SER A 44 3.40 -4.48 7.33
N THR A 45 2.77 -4.94 6.26
CA THR A 45 2.42 -6.35 6.07
C THR A 45 3.27 -6.99 4.98
N THR A 46 3.53 -8.28 5.14
CA THR A 46 4.20 -9.12 4.14
C THR A 46 3.18 -9.77 3.20
N PRO A 47 3.62 -10.26 2.03
CA PRO A 47 2.76 -11.07 1.15
C PRO A 47 2.21 -12.36 1.79
N THR A 48 2.87 -12.89 2.83
CA THR A 48 2.40 -14.06 3.57
C THR A 48 1.38 -13.72 4.66
N GLY A 49 1.10 -12.43 4.85
CA GLY A 49 0.19 -11.93 5.88
C GLY A 49 0.81 -11.76 7.26
N ASP A 50 2.12 -11.88 7.37
CA ASP A 50 2.87 -11.51 8.58
C ASP A 50 2.96 -9.99 8.70
N VAL A 51 3.18 -9.50 9.92
CA VAL A 51 3.30 -8.07 10.23
C VAL A 51 4.73 -7.75 10.62
N VAL A 52 5.30 -6.68 10.10
CA VAL A 52 6.62 -6.19 10.50
C VAL A 52 6.44 -4.84 11.17
N ALA A 53 6.93 -4.72 12.41
CA ALA A 53 6.77 -3.53 13.23
C ALA A 53 8.13 -2.96 13.63
N THR A 54 8.24 -1.64 13.56
CA THR A 54 9.40 -0.92 14.07
C THR A 54 9.17 -0.38 15.47
N THR A 55 10.25 -0.16 16.20
CA THR A 55 10.20 0.30 17.58
C THR A 55 10.85 1.67 17.80
N PHE A 56 10.56 2.31 18.93
CA PHE A 56 11.03 3.65 19.26
C PHE A 56 11.50 3.77 20.70
N ASN A 57 12.57 4.54 20.91
CA ASN A 57 13.13 4.77 22.23
C ASN A 57 12.36 5.90 22.92
N SER A 58 11.36 5.55 23.71
CA SER A 58 10.62 6.50 24.55
C SER A 58 11.36 6.93 25.82
N ASN A 59 12.55 6.37 26.10
CA ASN A 59 13.34 6.78 27.26
C ASN A 59 13.90 8.19 27.04
N LYS A 60 13.83 9.03 28.08
CA LYS A 60 14.28 10.43 28.01
C LYS A 60 15.79 10.60 28.12
N ASN A 61 16.45 9.69 28.83
CA ASN A 61 17.79 9.94 29.39
C ASN A 61 18.82 8.86 29.02
N ARG A 62 18.45 7.87 28.21
CA ARG A 62 19.35 6.77 27.86
C ARG A 62 19.11 6.28 26.45
N GLU A 63 20.18 5.77 25.85
CA GLU A 63 20.08 4.98 24.65
C GLU A 63 19.33 3.68 24.91
N ALA A 64 18.72 3.14 23.87
CA ALA A 64 18.06 1.84 23.92
C ALA A 64 18.44 1.05 22.67
N ASN A 65 18.63 -0.26 22.84
CA ASN A 65 18.80 -1.17 21.74
C ASN A 65 17.43 -1.64 21.27
N LEU A 66 17.05 -1.25 20.05
CA LEU A 66 15.69 -1.38 19.56
C LEU A 66 15.61 -2.37 18.40
N PRO A 67 14.69 -3.35 18.45
CA PRO A 67 14.49 -4.29 17.36
C PRO A 67 13.49 -3.78 16.32
N VAL A 68 13.63 -4.27 15.09
CA VAL A 68 12.50 -4.46 14.17
C VAL A 68 11.97 -5.87 14.38
N ILE A 69 10.66 -6.01 14.54
CA ILE A 69 10.02 -7.27 14.94
C ILE A 69 9.12 -7.76 13.80
N LEU A 70 9.36 -8.98 13.33
CA LEU A 70 8.43 -9.73 12.50
C LEU A 70 7.49 -10.54 13.41
N ILE A 71 6.20 -10.31 13.23
CA ILE A 71 5.10 -11.01 13.92
C ILE A 71 4.51 -11.99 12.91
N HIS A 72 4.89 -13.26 13.05
CA HIS A 72 4.42 -14.31 12.17
C HIS A 72 3.06 -14.84 12.63
N LYS A 73 2.14 -15.03 11.68
CA LYS A 73 0.73 -15.39 11.92
C LYS A 73 0.07 -14.48 12.98
N PRO A 74 0.00 -13.16 12.72
CA PRO A 74 -0.44 -12.15 13.71
C PRO A 74 -1.89 -12.34 14.17
N LEU A 75 -2.71 -13.08 13.42
CA LEU A 75 -4.11 -13.37 13.74
C LEU A 75 -4.31 -14.71 14.48
N SER A 76 -3.24 -15.47 14.71
CA SER A 76 -3.33 -16.72 15.46
C SER A 76 -3.48 -16.45 16.96
N ALA A 77 -3.96 -17.45 17.72
CA ALA A 77 -4.01 -17.37 19.18
C ALA A 77 -2.62 -17.27 19.83
N GLN A 78 -1.56 -17.64 19.09
CA GLN A 78 -0.17 -17.66 19.56
C GLN A 78 0.76 -17.13 18.45
N PRO A 79 0.76 -15.81 18.19
CA PRO A 79 1.68 -15.23 17.22
C PRO A 79 3.12 -15.43 17.68
N SER A 80 4.04 -15.69 16.73
CA SER A 80 5.47 -15.77 17.03
C SER A 80 6.19 -14.48 16.65
N TYR A 81 7.19 -14.11 17.44
CA TYR A 81 7.92 -12.84 17.31
C TYR A 81 9.37 -13.13 16.97
N HIS A 82 9.88 -12.50 15.92
CA HIS A 82 11.24 -12.68 15.43
C HIS A 82 11.91 -11.31 15.27
N VAL A 83 13.12 -11.16 15.81
CA VAL A 83 13.91 -9.93 15.60
C VAL A 83 14.54 -10.00 14.21
N VAL A 84 14.17 -9.05 13.34
CA VAL A 84 14.68 -8.92 11.97
C VAL A 84 16.04 -8.22 11.98
N CYS A 85 16.11 -7.09 12.67
CA CYS A 85 17.33 -6.34 12.88
C CYS A 85 17.24 -5.54 14.19
N GLN A 86 18.37 -5.04 14.66
CA GLN A 86 18.46 -4.35 15.94
C GLN A 86 19.53 -3.27 15.87
N ASN A 87 19.26 -2.11 16.46
CA ASN A 87 20.17 -0.97 16.42
C ASN A 87 20.02 -0.14 17.70
N THR A 88 21.12 0.47 18.15
CA THR A 88 21.10 1.38 19.30
C THR A 88 20.64 2.76 18.86
N PHE A 89 19.68 3.33 19.59
CA PHE A 89 19.17 4.66 19.34
C PHE A 89 19.31 5.57 20.56
N PRO A 90 19.65 6.85 20.34
CA PRO A 90 19.55 7.88 21.38
C PRO A 90 18.16 7.99 21.99
N ALA A 91 18.06 8.75 23.08
CA ALA A 91 16.78 9.10 23.67
C ALA A 91 15.85 9.77 22.64
N PHE A 92 14.56 9.39 22.65
CA PHE A 92 13.54 9.89 21.71
C PHE A 92 13.88 9.72 20.23
N ARG A 93 14.57 8.63 19.90
CA ARG A 93 14.95 8.25 18.54
C ARG A 93 14.60 6.79 18.27
N GLY A 94 14.61 6.41 17.01
CA GLY A 94 14.22 5.07 16.63
C GLY A 94 14.15 4.91 15.12
N TYR A 95 13.49 3.83 14.73
CA TYR A 95 13.12 3.64 13.35
C TYR A 95 12.03 4.64 12.95
N SER A 96 12.13 5.14 11.72
CA SER A 96 11.34 6.26 11.22
C SER A 96 10.48 5.91 10.01
N GLY A 97 10.47 4.65 9.59
CA GLY A 97 9.63 4.15 8.51
C GLY A 97 9.94 2.69 8.22
N ILE A 98 8.96 1.97 7.68
CA ILE A 98 9.10 0.60 7.19
C ILE A 98 8.27 0.42 5.93
N ALA A 99 8.82 -0.31 4.96
CA ALA A 99 8.10 -0.75 3.78
C ALA A 99 8.44 -2.21 3.46
N VAL A 100 7.52 -2.93 2.81
CA VAL A 100 7.72 -4.33 2.43
C VAL A 100 7.38 -4.50 0.95
N ASP A 101 8.30 -5.06 0.17
CA ASP A 101 8.03 -5.34 -1.24
C ASP A 101 7.23 -6.64 -1.46
N LYS A 102 6.84 -6.88 -2.70
CA LYS A 102 6.07 -8.05 -3.12
C LYS A 102 6.85 -9.37 -2.96
N GLU A 103 8.17 -9.32 -2.87
CA GLU A 103 9.03 -10.47 -2.56
C GLU A 103 9.16 -10.72 -1.05
N GLY A 104 8.64 -9.81 -0.21
CA GLY A 104 8.72 -9.89 1.24
C GLY A 104 10.03 -9.36 1.82
N ASN A 105 10.83 -8.61 1.06
CA ASN A 105 11.98 -7.90 1.61
C ASN A 105 11.50 -6.69 2.42
N TYR A 106 12.21 -6.42 3.51
CA TYR A 106 11.91 -5.31 4.43
C TYR A 106 12.86 -4.15 4.17
N TYR A 107 12.34 -2.94 4.07
CA TYR A 107 13.11 -1.70 3.99
C TYR A 107 12.84 -0.92 5.27
N VAL A 108 13.90 -0.54 5.97
CA VAL A 108 13.80 0.10 7.28
C VAL A 108 14.59 1.39 7.28
N ALA A 109 13.94 2.48 7.69
CA ALA A 109 14.58 3.78 7.89
C ALA A 109 14.89 4.00 9.37
N ALA A 110 16.04 4.61 9.64
CA ALA A 110 16.48 4.99 10.98
C ALA A 110 16.66 6.51 11.10
N ASP A 111 16.02 7.08 12.13
CA ASP A 111 16.20 8.47 12.54
C ASP A 111 16.94 8.53 13.88
N THR A 112 18.23 8.79 13.80
CA THR A 112 19.13 8.95 14.95
C THR A 112 19.11 10.37 15.52
N GLY A 113 18.40 11.30 14.88
CA GLY A 113 18.44 12.73 15.19
C GLY A 113 19.48 13.52 14.41
N ASP A 114 20.37 12.84 13.71
CA ASP A 114 21.42 13.45 12.90
C ASP A 114 21.38 12.86 11.49
N GLY A 115 21.32 13.73 10.47
CA GLY A 115 21.27 13.31 9.08
C GLY A 115 22.52 12.54 8.64
N ALA A 116 23.67 12.74 9.28
CA ALA A 116 24.90 12.01 8.97
C ALA A 116 24.85 10.54 9.41
N THR A 117 24.01 10.21 10.40
CA THR A 117 23.91 8.85 10.97
C THR A 117 22.55 8.19 10.69
N SER A 118 21.63 8.90 10.04
CA SER A 118 20.40 8.34 9.48
C SER A 118 20.69 7.47 8.25
N TRP A 119 19.90 6.39 8.12
CA TRP A 119 20.08 5.42 7.04
C TRP A 119 18.78 4.75 6.62
N ILE A 120 18.80 4.12 5.44
CA ILE A 120 17.81 3.12 5.01
C ILE A 120 18.56 1.82 4.70
N ARG A 121 18.07 0.68 5.22
CA ARG A 121 18.63 -0.66 4.96
C ARG A 121 17.56 -1.59 4.40
N LYS A 122 18.00 -2.57 3.62
CA LYS A 122 17.17 -3.63 3.06
C LYS A 122 17.52 -4.97 3.72
N PHE A 123 16.51 -5.76 4.00
CA PHE A 123 16.62 -7.09 4.59
C PHE A 123 15.80 -8.09 3.78
N SER A 124 16.33 -9.29 3.58
CA SER A 124 15.59 -10.41 2.98
C SER A 124 14.44 -10.87 3.87
N PRO A 125 13.50 -11.69 3.38
CA PRO A 125 12.46 -12.30 4.22
C PRO A 125 13.01 -13.06 5.43
N SER A 126 14.23 -13.60 5.34
CA SER A 126 14.93 -14.28 6.43
C SER A 126 15.60 -13.34 7.45
N GLY A 127 15.44 -12.01 7.29
CA GLY A 127 16.06 -10.99 8.12
C GLY A 127 17.55 -10.73 7.84
N LYS A 128 18.11 -11.28 6.76
CA LYS A 128 19.52 -11.03 6.40
C LYS A 128 19.62 -9.69 5.68
N GLN A 129 20.52 -8.82 6.13
CA GLN A 129 20.77 -7.54 5.44
C GLN A 129 21.33 -7.78 4.03
N ASP A 130 20.81 -7.04 3.06
CA ASP A 130 21.30 -7.03 1.68
C ASP A 130 22.48 -6.04 1.56
N MET A 131 23.70 -6.58 1.51
CA MET A 131 24.92 -5.77 1.42
C MET A 131 25.14 -5.11 0.05
N ALA A 132 24.36 -5.50 -0.97
CA ALA A 132 24.41 -4.89 -2.30
C ALA A 132 23.47 -3.68 -2.45
N PHE A 133 22.63 -3.42 -1.45
CA PHE A 133 21.70 -2.29 -1.45
C PHE A 133 22.38 -1.01 -0.98
N GLY A 134 22.52 -0.01 -1.85
CA GLY A 134 23.23 1.22 -1.53
C GLY A 134 24.73 1.01 -1.35
N GLU A 135 25.37 1.82 -0.51
CA GLU A 135 26.79 1.71 -0.18
C GLU A 135 26.95 0.92 1.13
N GLY A 136 27.65 -0.22 1.07
CA GLY A 136 27.86 -1.07 2.24
C GLY A 136 26.56 -1.63 2.83
N GLY A 137 25.53 -1.85 2.00
CA GLY A 137 24.24 -2.36 2.43
C GLY A 137 23.29 -1.31 3.03
N GLN A 138 23.57 -0.02 2.85
CA GLN A 138 22.67 1.06 3.28
C GLN A 138 22.67 2.27 2.34
N ILE A 139 21.58 3.05 2.40
CA ILE A 139 21.51 4.40 1.87
C ILE A 139 21.79 5.37 3.01
N ALA A 140 22.79 6.24 2.87
CA ALA A 140 23.08 7.34 3.78
C ALA A 140 23.27 8.63 2.95
N ALA A 141 22.35 9.57 3.04
CA ALA A 141 22.35 10.78 2.19
C ALA A 141 22.72 12.06 2.95
N GLY A 142 23.25 11.94 4.18
CA GLY A 142 23.49 13.10 5.06
C GLY A 142 22.21 13.82 5.46
N LYS A 143 21.06 13.12 5.43
CA LYS A 143 19.73 13.64 5.75
C LYS A 143 18.99 12.65 6.63
N ARG A 144 18.10 13.17 7.48
CA ARG A 144 17.19 12.36 8.27
C ARG A 144 16.13 11.78 7.36
N PHE A 145 16.05 10.46 7.25
CA PHE A 145 15.00 9.77 6.51
C PHE A 145 13.81 9.54 7.43
N VAL A 146 12.62 9.86 6.97
CA VAL A 146 11.36 9.60 7.65
C VAL A 146 10.29 9.18 6.64
N GLY A 147 9.47 8.23 7.05
CA GLY A 147 8.52 7.55 6.20
C GLY A 147 9.17 6.67 5.15
N LEU A 148 8.56 5.52 4.91
CA LEU A 148 8.90 4.66 3.79
C LEU A 148 7.62 4.10 3.21
N ASP A 149 7.54 4.08 1.90
CA ASP A 149 6.59 3.24 1.20
C ASP A 149 7.23 2.78 -0.12
N ILE A 150 6.66 1.75 -0.73
CA ILE A 150 7.28 1.05 -1.84
C ILE A 150 6.24 0.67 -2.89
N PHE A 151 6.64 0.83 -4.15
CA PHE A 151 5.86 0.31 -5.26
C PHE A 151 6.77 -0.14 -6.42
N ASP A 152 6.60 -1.40 -6.81
CA ASP A 152 7.42 -2.08 -7.84
C ASP A 152 8.93 -1.93 -7.56
N THR A 153 9.66 -1.18 -8.38
CA THR A 153 11.09 -0.93 -8.20
C THR A 153 11.41 0.39 -7.50
N TYR A 154 10.41 1.12 -7.02
CA TYR A 154 10.55 2.45 -6.44
C TYR A 154 10.34 2.41 -4.92
N LEU A 155 11.37 2.81 -4.18
CA LEU A 155 11.31 3.05 -2.75
C LEU A 155 11.19 4.56 -2.52
N PHE A 156 10.10 4.97 -1.89
CA PHE A 156 9.83 6.36 -1.56
C PHE A 156 10.23 6.62 -0.12
N THR A 157 10.70 7.83 0.15
CA THR A 157 10.92 8.33 1.51
C THR A 157 10.80 9.85 1.50
N THR A 158 10.64 10.44 2.69
CA THR A 158 10.93 11.86 2.86
C THR A 158 12.27 12.02 3.56
N ALA A 159 13.13 12.85 2.98
CA ALA A 159 14.31 13.33 3.66
C ALA A 159 14.00 14.69 4.28
N ALA A 160 14.57 14.94 5.45
CA ALA A 160 14.59 16.26 6.05
C ALA A 160 13.16 16.87 6.21
N PHE A 161 12.17 16.02 6.48
CA PHE A 161 10.78 16.36 6.77
C PHE A 161 9.94 16.98 5.64
N ALA A 162 10.34 16.92 4.37
CA ALA A 162 9.47 17.29 3.23
C ALA A 162 10.08 17.00 1.85
N GLU A 163 11.37 16.70 1.76
CA GLU A 163 12.01 16.41 0.48
C GLU A 163 11.69 14.98 0.07
N LEU A 164 10.76 14.81 -0.87
CA LEU A 164 10.47 13.50 -1.46
C LEU A 164 11.73 12.98 -2.16
N MET A 165 12.16 11.77 -1.83
CA MET A 165 13.24 11.06 -2.51
C MET A 165 12.75 9.70 -2.98
N VAL A 166 13.17 9.31 -4.19
CA VAL A 166 12.81 8.02 -4.79
C VAL A 166 14.09 7.26 -5.10
N PHE A 167 14.20 6.02 -4.62
CA PHE A 167 15.33 5.13 -4.82
C PHE A 167 14.91 3.86 -5.57
N ASP A 168 15.84 3.24 -6.30
CA ASP A 168 15.63 1.91 -6.89
C ASP A 168 15.76 0.83 -5.79
N THR A 169 14.75 -0.01 -5.62
CA THR A 169 14.65 -1.00 -4.53
C THR A 169 15.68 -2.13 -4.62
N ARG A 170 16.28 -2.33 -5.80
CA ARG A 170 17.27 -3.38 -6.04
C ARG A 170 18.68 -2.89 -5.69
N THR A 171 18.98 -1.64 -6.03
CA THR A 171 20.34 -1.09 -5.97
C THR A 171 20.53 -0.05 -4.88
N GLY A 172 19.45 0.53 -4.35
CA GLY A 172 19.50 1.68 -3.44
C GLY A 172 19.95 2.99 -4.11
N LYS A 173 20.09 3.01 -5.44
CA LYS A 173 20.48 4.23 -6.18
C LYS A 173 19.33 5.23 -6.21
N LEU A 174 19.66 6.51 -6.06
CA LEU A 174 18.69 7.60 -6.20
C LEU A 174 18.17 7.64 -7.64
N VAL A 175 16.85 7.50 -7.80
CA VAL A 175 16.14 7.69 -9.07
C VAL A 175 15.92 9.19 -9.29
N GLY A 176 15.44 9.89 -8.25
CA GLY A 176 15.22 11.32 -8.32
C GLY A 176 14.71 11.90 -7.01
N LYS A 177 14.49 13.21 -7.02
CA LYS A 177 13.95 13.97 -5.90
C LYS A 177 12.74 14.77 -6.34
N GLY A 178 11.80 14.95 -5.43
CA GLY A 178 10.75 15.95 -5.56
C GLY A 178 11.33 17.37 -5.62
N PRO A 179 10.48 18.38 -5.89
CA PRO A 179 10.91 19.77 -5.79
C PRO A 179 11.52 20.05 -4.43
N ALA A 180 12.58 20.87 -4.44
CA ALA A 180 13.21 21.30 -3.20
C ALA A 180 12.19 22.05 -2.34
N VAL A 181 11.98 21.56 -1.12
CA VAL A 181 11.21 22.25 -0.11
C VAL A 181 12.20 22.96 0.80
N THR A 182 12.10 24.27 0.94
CA THR A 182 13.00 25.03 1.82
C THR A 182 12.67 24.67 3.26
N GLN A 183 13.57 23.93 3.90
CA GLN A 183 13.42 23.59 5.32
C GLN A 183 13.32 24.87 6.15
N ASN A 184 12.46 24.85 7.17
CA ASN A 184 12.21 25.97 8.08
C ASN A 184 11.61 27.23 7.45
N ALA A 185 11.28 27.23 6.14
CA ALA A 185 10.45 28.28 5.59
C ALA A 185 9.08 28.24 6.28
N PRO A 186 8.51 29.41 6.66
CA PRO A 186 7.16 29.45 7.24
C PRO A 186 6.16 28.71 6.34
N GLY A 187 5.44 27.76 6.92
CA GLY A 187 4.45 26.94 6.20
C GLY A 187 4.99 25.67 5.53
N THR A 188 6.30 25.40 5.58
CA THR A 188 6.84 24.09 5.18
C THR A 188 6.34 23.01 6.14
N PRO A 189 5.61 21.98 5.65
CA PRO A 189 5.17 20.89 6.52
C PRO A 189 6.35 20.06 7.00
N ALA A 190 6.24 19.51 8.21
CA ALA A 190 7.16 18.51 8.72
C ALA A 190 6.60 17.11 8.44
N ILE A 191 6.62 16.67 7.17
CA ILE A 191 6.12 15.36 6.76
C ILE A 191 6.92 14.27 7.48
N ARG A 192 6.22 13.39 8.20
CA ARG A 192 6.81 12.32 9.03
C ARG A 192 6.73 10.94 8.42
N ASP A 193 5.69 10.72 7.62
CA ASP A 193 5.45 9.44 6.97
C ASP A 193 4.75 9.65 5.62
N ILE A 194 4.78 8.61 4.78
CA ILE A 194 4.24 8.64 3.43
C ILE A 194 3.49 7.37 3.05
N ALA A 195 2.56 7.50 2.11
CA ALA A 195 1.87 6.37 1.49
C ALA A 195 1.70 6.59 -0.01
N VAL A 196 1.75 5.54 -0.82
CA VAL A 196 1.76 5.62 -2.28
C VAL A 196 0.43 5.11 -2.84
N ASP A 197 -0.18 5.91 -3.71
CA ASP A 197 -1.24 5.42 -4.61
C ASP A 197 -0.64 5.18 -6.00
N PRO A 198 -0.31 3.90 -6.32
CA PRO A 198 0.34 3.57 -7.58
C PRO A 198 -0.57 3.75 -8.79
N SER A 199 -1.89 3.76 -8.61
CA SER A 199 -2.83 3.87 -9.74
C SER A 199 -2.88 5.29 -10.33
N LYS A 200 -2.58 6.29 -9.50
CA LYS A 200 -2.56 7.71 -9.87
C LYS A 200 -1.16 8.31 -9.84
N GLN A 201 -0.17 7.51 -9.45
CA GLN A 201 1.18 7.97 -9.16
C GLN A 201 1.22 9.11 -8.15
N LEU A 202 0.43 9.00 -7.09
CA LEU A 202 0.42 9.97 -6.00
C LEU A 202 1.27 9.45 -4.85
N VAL A 203 1.90 10.38 -4.13
CA VAL A 203 2.51 10.10 -2.83
C VAL A 203 1.79 10.97 -1.82
N TYR A 204 1.16 10.37 -0.84
CA TYR A 204 0.58 11.06 0.29
C TYR A 204 1.62 11.21 1.40
N GLY A 205 1.43 12.22 2.25
CA GLY A 205 2.23 12.41 3.45
C GLY A 205 1.37 12.90 4.60
N VAL A 206 1.88 12.76 5.82
CA VAL A 206 1.25 13.30 7.03
C VAL A 206 2.18 14.25 7.77
N ALA A 207 1.65 15.39 8.21
CA ALA A 207 2.31 16.31 9.13
C ALA A 207 1.27 16.98 10.03
N ALA A 208 1.50 16.99 11.36
CA ALA A 208 0.58 17.64 12.31
C ALA A 208 -0.87 17.10 12.22
N GLY A 209 -0.98 15.80 11.96
CA GLY A 209 -2.24 15.09 11.69
C GLY A 209 -2.94 15.49 10.38
N ALA A 210 -2.37 16.41 9.58
CA ALA A 210 -2.90 16.79 8.29
C ALA A 210 -2.39 15.89 7.17
N ALA A 211 -3.27 15.56 6.22
CA ALA A 211 -2.93 14.93 4.96
C ALA A 211 -2.32 15.92 3.96
N TRP A 212 -1.30 15.46 3.25
CA TRP A 212 -0.64 16.14 2.15
C TRP A 212 -0.50 15.19 0.96
N VAL A 213 -0.29 15.74 -0.23
CA VAL A 213 -0.07 14.94 -1.44
C VAL A 213 0.98 15.58 -2.35
N TRP A 214 1.89 14.77 -2.86
CA TRP A 214 2.67 15.04 -4.05
C TRP A 214 1.90 14.52 -5.27
N GLU A 215 1.50 15.44 -6.15
CA GLU A 215 0.71 15.13 -7.36
C GLU A 215 1.29 15.76 -8.62
N GLY A 216 0.82 15.31 -9.79
CA GLY A 216 1.20 15.87 -11.10
C GLY A 216 2.59 15.44 -11.62
N GLY A 217 3.32 14.63 -10.86
CA GLY A 217 4.57 14.01 -11.29
C GLY A 217 4.44 12.51 -11.56
N THR A 218 5.58 11.88 -11.82
CA THR A 218 5.69 10.43 -12.01
C THR A 218 6.78 9.83 -11.13
N PHE A 219 6.69 8.54 -10.84
CA PHE A 219 7.65 7.84 -9.98
C PHE A 219 9.09 7.83 -10.53
N ASP A 220 9.24 7.79 -11.85
CA ASP A 220 10.51 7.88 -12.57
C ASP A 220 10.99 9.33 -12.82
N ASN A 221 10.12 10.33 -12.59
CA ASN A 221 10.46 11.74 -12.71
C ASN A 221 9.88 12.56 -11.54
N PRO A 222 10.34 12.29 -10.30
CA PRO A 222 9.76 12.90 -9.12
C PRO A 222 9.92 14.43 -9.06
N ALA A 223 10.86 15.01 -9.83
CA ALA A 223 11.09 16.46 -9.87
C ALA A 223 9.87 17.27 -10.35
N THR A 224 8.92 16.60 -11.01
CA THR A 224 7.70 17.21 -11.55
C THR A 224 6.53 17.23 -10.57
N TYR A 225 6.65 16.55 -9.42
CA TYR A 225 5.62 16.58 -8.39
C TYR A 225 5.36 17.99 -7.87
N LYS A 226 4.18 18.22 -7.33
CA LYS A 226 3.84 19.41 -6.54
C LYS A 226 3.24 18.97 -5.22
N LEU A 227 3.74 19.55 -4.13
CA LEU A 227 3.22 19.29 -2.79
C LEU A 227 2.01 20.19 -2.53
N ARG A 228 0.89 19.57 -2.17
CA ARG A 228 -0.37 20.26 -1.82
C ARG A 228 -0.94 19.70 -0.52
N ARG A 229 -1.45 20.59 0.32
CA ARG A 229 -2.18 20.22 1.53
C ARG A 229 -3.58 19.72 1.19
N LEU A 230 -4.01 18.63 1.80
CA LEU A 230 -5.34 18.06 1.63
C LEU A 230 -6.27 18.40 2.78
N SER A 231 -5.81 18.35 4.03
CA SER A 231 -6.67 18.54 5.22
C SER A 231 -6.14 19.62 6.18
N PRO A 232 -6.97 20.16 7.09
CA PRO A 232 -6.48 20.97 8.20
C PRO A 232 -5.64 20.14 9.18
N ASP A 233 -4.89 20.83 10.05
CA ASP A 233 -4.15 20.20 11.15
C ASP A 233 -5.15 19.69 12.17
N THR A 234 -4.90 18.48 12.66
CA THR A 234 -5.70 17.88 13.72
C THR A 234 -4.89 17.72 15.01
N ALA A 235 -3.59 18.03 14.97
CA ALA A 235 -2.70 18.00 16.12
C ALA A 235 -1.45 18.87 15.90
N GLY A 236 -0.57 18.95 16.90
CA GLY A 236 0.80 19.45 16.72
C GLY A 236 1.74 18.39 16.11
N VAL A 237 2.87 18.83 15.55
CA VAL A 237 3.93 17.96 15.01
C VAL A 237 4.46 17.04 16.12
N ARG A 238 4.53 15.74 15.83
CA ARG A 238 5.02 14.73 16.80
C ARG A 238 5.81 13.60 16.14
N ALA A 239 6.41 12.76 16.97
CA ALA A 239 6.97 11.49 16.50
C ALA A 239 5.85 10.45 16.31
N GLY A 240 6.03 9.56 15.32
CA GLY A 240 5.08 8.48 15.04
C GLY A 240 3.77 8.93 14.41
N GLU A 241 3.78 9.97 13.57
CA GLU A 241 2.64 10.26 12.71
C GLU A 241 2.75 9.37 11.48
N GLY A 242 1.92 8.34 11.40
CA GLY A 242 1.84 7.41 10.28
C GLY A 242 0.73 7.76 9.30
N VAL A 243 0.85 7.24 8.07
CA VAL A 243 -0.16 7.40 7.03
C VAL A 243 -0.21 6.17 6.15
N TYR A 244 -1.41 5.78 5.75
CA TYR A 244 -1.58 4.60 4.89
C TYR A 244 -2.56 4.87 3.78
N PHE A 245 -2.31 4.33 2.59
CA PHE A 245 -3.27 4.35 1.49
C PHE A 245 -4.06 3.03 1.47
N ASP A 246 -5.36 3.09 1.75
CA ASP A 246 -6.27 1.95 1.65
C ASP A 246 -6.65 1.70 0.18
N PRO A 247 -6.11 0.65 -0.47
CA PRO A 247 -6.36 0.37 -1.88
C PRO A 247 -7.82 -0.03 -2.15
N VAL A 248 -8.54 -0.53 -1.15
CA VAL A 248 -9.91 -1.00 -1.28
C VAL A 248 -10.87 0.18 -1.31
N SER A 249 -10.76 1.09 -0.34
CA SER A 249 -11.62 2.27 -0.25
C SER A 249 -11.12 3.47 -1.06
N ARG A 250 -9.88 3.43 -1.58
CA ARG A 250 -9.20 4.54 -2.26
C ARG A 250 -9.07 5.79 -1.38
N LYS A 251 -8.90 5.59 -0.07
CA LYS A 251 -8.75 6.65 0.91
C LYS A 251 -7.38 6.57 1.58
N VAL A 252 -6.89 7.70 2.04
CA VAL A 252 -5.74 7.77 2.94
C VAL A 252 -6.24 7.71 4.37
N LEU A 253 -5.65 6.86 5.20
CA LEU A 253 -5.96 6.70 6.62
C LEU A 253 -4.85 7.35 7.45
N ILE A 254 -5.23 8.22 8.38
CA ILE A 254 -4.32 8.93 9.28
C ILE A 254 -4.79 8.74 10.73
N PRO A 255 -3.96 8.18 11.62
CA PRO A 255 -4.24 8.09 13.05
C PRO A 255 -4.34 9.46 13.75
N GLU A 256 -5.51 9.74 14.29
CA GLU A 256 -5.76 10.90 15.14
C GLU A 256 -5.57 10.51 16.61
N ASN A 257 -4.39 10.83 17.14
CA ASN A 257 -3.99 10.49 18.51
C ASN A 257 -4.93 11.03 19.60
N GLU A 258 -5.36 12.30 19.52
CA GLU A 258 -6.15 12.93 20.58
C GLU A 258 -7.54 12.31 20.75
N THR A 259 -8.09 11.80 19.65
CA THR A 259 -9.43 11.21 19.61
C THR A 259 -9.39 9.68 19.61
N GLY A 260 -8.27 9.07 19.26
CA GLY A 260 -8.19 7.63 18.98
C GLY A 260 -8.98 7.24 17.73
N ASN A 261 -9.15 8.17 16.78
CA ASN A 261 -9.90 7.97 15.54
C ASN A 261 -8.97 7.78 14.35
N LEU A 262 -9.52 7.31 13.22
CA LEU A 262 -8.87 7.39 11.92
C LEU A 262 -9.53 8.47 11.10
N LEU A 263 -8.75 9.48 10.74
CA LEU A 263 -9.10 10.39 9.66
C LEU A 263 -8.93 9.66 8.34
N SER A 264 -10.00 9.59 7.56
CA SER A 264 -10.01 9.08 6.21
C SER A 264 -10.13 10.25 5.22
N VAL A 265 -9.19 10.34 4.28
CA VAL A 265 -9.15 11.37 3.25
C VAL A 265 -9.37 10.73 1.89
N GLY A 266 -10.50 11.01 1.26
CA GLY A 266 -10.86 10.52 -0.07
C GLY A 266 -10.49 11.48 -1.19
N GLU A 267 -10.91 11.14 -2.40
CA GLU A 267 -10.78 12.01 -3.56
C GLU A 267 -11.47 13.36 -3.34
N GLY A 268 -10.91 14.41 -3.95
CA GLY A 268 -11.44 15.77 -3.82
C GLY A 268 -11.30 16.37 -2.41
N ALA A 269 -10.42 15.83 -1.56
CA ALA A 269 -10.26 16.24 -0.16
C ALA A 269 -11.58 16.10 0.64
N THR A 270 -12.28 14.99 0.42
CA THR A 270 -13.43 14.59 1.25
C THR A 270 -12.92 13.90 2.52
N PHE A 271 -13.51 14.22 3.68
CA PHE A 271 -13.07 13.69 4.97
C PHE A 271 -14.16 12.86 5.63
N SER A 272 -13.77 11.77 6.27
CA SER A 272 -14.59 11.05 7.25
C SER A 272 -13.74 10.63 8.43
N GLN A 273 -14.35 10.45 9.60
CA GLN A 273 -13.67 9.92 10.78
C GLN A 273 -14.30 8.60 11.18
N SER A 274 -13.46 7.61 11.48
CA SER A 274 -13.89 6.31 12.00
C SER A 274 -13.36 6.16 13.42
N ASN A 275 -14.25 5.84 14.36
CA ASN A 275 -13.85 5.53 15.74
C ASN A 275 -13.13 4.19 15.76
N VAL A 276 -11.87 4.17 16.21
CA VAL A 276 -11.06 2.95 16.20
C VAL A 276 -11.02 2.26 17.55
N VAL A 277 -11.05 3.00 18.64
CA VAL A 277 -10.78 2.41 19.96
C VAL A 277 -11.93 2.69 20.94
N LYS A 278 -12.50 1.62 21.49
CA LYS A 278 -13.18 1.63 22.81
C LYS A 278 -12.22 1.06 23.85
N PRO A 279 -12.16 1.57 25.11
CA PRO A 279 -13.10 2.52 25.72
C PRO A 279 -12.48 3.83 26.28
N SER A 280 -11.18 4.10 26.16
CA SER A 280 -10.58 5.32 26.76
C SER A 280 -9.67 6.07 25.78
N PRO A 281 -10.18 7.11 25.06
CA PRO A 281 -9.36 7.90 24.14
C PRO A 281 -8.21 8.64 24.84
N THR A 282 -8.30 8.89 26.15
CA THR A 282 -7.24 9.59 26.91
C THR A 282 -5.98 8.76 27.13
N GLU A 283 -6.02 7.46 26.85
CA GLU A 283 -4.91 6.52 27.11
C GLU A 283 -4.25 5.97 25.86
N ASN A 284 -4.74 6.31 24.68
CA ASN A 284 -4.19 5.78 23.43
C ASN A 284 -3.21 6.79 22.83
N GLN A 285 -2.21 6.26 22.13
CA GLN A 285 -1.42 7.05 21.21
C GLN A 285 -1.24 6.26 19.92
N ILE A 286 -2.30 6.22 19.12
CA ILE A 286 -2.25 5.56 17.82
C ILE A 286 -1.30 6.32 16.89
N CYS A 287 -0.45 5.57 16.20
CA CYS A 287 0.65 6.13 15.41
C CYS A 287 0.51 5.84 13.93
N ASP A 288 0.44 4.56 13.57
CA ASP A 288 0.48 4.11 12.18
C ASP A 288 -0.57 3.02 11.93
N VAL A 289 -0.89 2.79 10.66
CA VAL A 289 -1.85 1.78 10.23
C VAL A 289 -1.40 1.04 8.98
N VAL A 290 -1.79 -0.23 8.87
CA VAL A 290 -1.60 -0.98 7.63
C VAL A 290 -2.73 -1.97 7.41
N LEU A 291 -3.20 -2.08 6.17
CA LEU A 291 -4.19 -3.08 5.78
C LEU A 291 -3.49 -4.38 5.37
N LEU A 292 -4.03 -5.49 5.87
CA LEU A 292 -3.68 -6.81 5.38
C LEU A 292 -4.15 -6.97 3.93
N GLN A 293 -3.46 -7.83 3.18
CA GLN A 293 -3.78 -8.13 1.79
C GLN A 293 -5.19 -8.72 1.57
N ASP A 294 -5.91 -9.10 2.63
CA ASP A 294 -7.31 -9.51 2.57
C ASP A 294 -8.29 -8.34 2.35
N GLY A 295 -7.81 -7.09 2.46
CA GLY A 295 -8.61 -5.88 2.31
C GLY A 295 -9.57 -5.58 3.48
N LYS A 296 -9.55 -6.43 4.51
CA LYS A 296 -10.55 -6.48 5.58
C LYS A 296 -9.95 -6.34 6.98
N THR A 297 -8.68 -6.66 7.16
CA THR A 297 -8.02 -6.63 8.46
C THR A 297 -7.03 -5.47 8.52
N LEU A 298 -7.24 -4.54 9.45
CA LEU A 298 -6.38 -3.38 9.63
C LEU A 298 -5.60 -3.53 10.94
N PHE A 299 -4.29 -3.29 10.89
CA PHE A 299 -3.41 -3.24 12.06
C PHE A 299 -3.10 -1.78 12.40
N ILE A 300 -3.13 -1.43 13.68
CA ILE A 300 -2.93 -0.04 14.15
C ILE A 300 -1.99 -0.05 15.34
N THR A 301 -0.86 0.64 15.25
CA THR A 301 0.13 0.70 16.34
C THR A 301 -0.30 1.69 17.43
N ASP A 302 0.01 1.38 18.69
CA ASP A 302 -0.20 2.26 19.84
C ASP A 302 1.10 2.46 20.61
N LEU A 303 1.66 3.67 20.53
CA LEU A 303 2.94 4.04 21.14
C LEU A 303 2.86 4.06 22.67
N ARG A 304 1.72 4.46 23.24
CA ARG A 304 1.58 4.56 24.70
C ARG A 304 1.39 3.19 25.34
N ARG A 305 0.61 2.33 24.70
CA ARG A 305 0.26 1.00 25.23
C ARG A 305 1.19 -0.12 24.79
N SER A 306 2.12 0.14 23.86
CA SER A 306 3.05 -0.89 23.34
C SER A 306 2.29 -2.11 22.82
N GLN A 307 1.31 -1.88 21.95
CA GLN A 307 0.47 -2.92 21.35
C GLN A 307 0.06 -2.55 19.93
N ILE A 308 -0.44 -3.54 19.20
CA ILE A 308 -1.06 -3.36 17.88
C ILE A 308 -2.52 -3.77 17.98
N TYR A 309 -3.44 -2.86 17.65
CA TYR A 309 -4.86 -3.18 17.53
C TYR A 309 -5.12 -3.89 16.21
N VAL A 310 -5.94 -4.93 16.25
CA VAL A 310 -6.48 -5.62 15.09
C VAL A 310 -7.92 -5.20 14.91
N MET A 311 -8.21 -4.63 13.75
CA MET A 311 -9.54 -4.17 13.37
C MET A 311 -10.05 -4.98 12.18
N LYS A 312 -11.36 -5.16 12.11
CA LYS A 312 -12.08 -5.73 10.96
C LYS A 312 -12.95 -4.67 10.31
N ARG A 313 -12.96 -4.62 8.99
CA ARG A 313 -13.88 -3.75 8.24
C ARG A 313 -15.33 -4.15 8.54
N SER A 314 -16.20 -3.19 8.84
CA SER A 314 -17.61 -3.46 9.15
C SER A 314 -18.38 -3.96 7.92
N GLU A 315 -19.19 -5.01 8.09
CA GLU A 315 -19.89 -5.70 6.98
C GLU A 315 -21.08 -4.91 6.37
N GLY A 316 -21.34 -3.69 6.83
CA GLY A 316 -22.45 -2.84 6.36
C GLY A 316 -22.06 -1.73 5.39
N ASP A 317 -20.77 -1.39 5.31
CA ASP A 317 -20.27 -0.66 4.16
C ASP A 317 -20.31 -1.65 3.01
N THR A 318 -21.35 -1.53 2.18
CA THR A 318 -21.27 -2.02 0.82
C THR A 318 -20.15 -1.24 0.16
N LEU A 319 -18.91 -1.73 0.35
CA LEU A 319 -17.87 -1.57 -0.64
C LEU A 319 -18.58 -1.80 -1.97
N PRO A 320 -18.45 -0.89 -2.96
CA PRO A 320 -19.08 -1.10 -4.25
C PRO A 320 -18.81 -2.54 -4.63
N VAL A 321 -19.87 -3.37 -4.63
CA VAL A 321 -19.74 -4.83 -4.67
C VAL A 321 -18.88 -5.11 -5.87
N LEU A 322 -17.62 -5.47 -5.62
CA LEU A 322 -16.76 -5.92 -6.69
C LEU A 322 -17.37 -7.26 -7.09
N PRO A 323 -17.89 -7.39 -8.32
CA PRO A 323 -18.58 -8.61 -8.70
C PRO A 323 -17.57 -9.76 -8.68
N GLY A 324 -17.59 -10.62 -7.65
CA GLY A 324 -16.77 -11.83 -7.64
C GLY A 324 -16.32 -12.43 -6.29
N THR A 325 -16.38 -11.72 -5.17
CA THR A 325 -15.91 -12.31 -3.89
C THR A 325 -16.98 -13.16 -3.20
N VAL A 326 -16.95 -14.47 -3.44
CA VAL A 326 -17.67 -15.46 -2.62
C VAL A 326 -16.88 -15.68 -1.33
N ALA A 327 -17.55 -15.57 -0.18
CA ALA A 327 -16.94 -15.82 1.13
C ALA A 327 -16.49 -17.29 1.23
N VAL A 328 -15.21 -17.52 1.54
CA VAL A 328 -14.69 -18.85 1.86
C VAL A 328 -15.00 -19.11 3.33
N ALA A 329 -16.11 -19.77 3.60
CA ALA A 329 -16.32 -20.45 4.87
C ALA A 329 -15.35 -21.65 4.95
N ASP A 330 -14.81 -21.92 6.13
CA ASP A 330 -14.06 -23.15 6.44
C ASP A 330 -14.99 -24.36 6.29
N ALA A 331 -15.16 -24.82 5.05
CA ALA A 331 -15.81 -26.07 4.71
C ALA A 331 -14.73 -27.11 4.42
N THR A 332 -14.85 -28.27 5.08
CA THR A 332 -14.14 -29.50 4.75
C THR A 332 -14.15 -29.71 3.23
N PRO A 333 -13.01 -30.01 2.57
CA PRO A 333 -12.92 -30.00 1.12
C PRO A 333 -13.72 -31.15 0.52
N THR A 334 -14.98 -30.89 0.19
CA THR A 334 -15.73 -31.65 -0.80
C THR A 334 -15.07 -31.39 -2.15
N ALA A 335 -14.72 -32.43 -2.89
CA ALA A 335 -14.11 -32.32 -4.22
C ALA A 335 -14.94 -31.36 -5.10
N ALA A 336 -14.41 -30.15 -5.30
CA ALA A 336 -15.10 -29.11 -6.04
C ALA A 336 -15.24 -29.53 -7.51
N ALA A 337 -16.41 -29.27 -8.09
CA ALA A 337 -16.64 -29.42 -9.52
C ALA A 337 -15.55 -28.65 -10.30
N PRO A 338 -15.05 -29.19 -11.42
CA PRO A 338 -14.04 -28.53 -12.23
C PRO A 338 -14.47 -27.09 -12.57
N PRO A 339 -13.62 -26.08 -12.35
CA PRO A 339 -13.97 -24.70 -12.62
C PRO A 339 -14.31 -24.50 -14.10
N ALA A 340 -15.29 -23.64 -14.36
CA ALA A 340 -15.80 -23.37 -15.70
C ALA A 340 -14.68 -22.87 -16.63
N SER A 341 -14.22 -23.76 -17.50
CA SER A 341 -13.30 -23.46 -18.58
C SER A 341 -14.13 -23.20 -19.83
N SER A 342 -13.81 -22.15 -20.58
CA SER A 342 -14.46 -21.90 -21.87
C SER A 342 -13.46 -22.05 -23.00
N THR A 343 -13.84 -22.85 -24.00
CA THR A 343 -13.10 -22.90 -25.27
C THR A 343 -13.48 -21.65 -26.06
N GLY A 344 -12.53 -20.73 -26.19
CA GLY A 344 -12.71 -19.50 -26.96
C GLY A 344 -12.52 -19.72 -28.46
N ALA A 345 -12.86 -18.69 -29.24
CA ALA A 345 -12.43 -18.59 -30.63
C ALA A 345 -10.90 -18.75 -30.72
N GLY A 346 -10.41 -19.52 -31.69
CA GLY A 346 -8.99 -19.86 -31.84
C GLY A 346 -8.55 -21.13 -31.09
N GLY A 347 -9.47 -21.88 -30.46
CA GLY A 347 -9.16 -23.18 -29.82
C GLY A 347 -8.41 -23.06 -28.48
N VAL A 348 -8.32 -21.85 -27.93
CA VAL A 348 -7.66 -21.58 -26.65
C VAL A 348 -8.63 -21.79 -25.49
N THR A 349 -8.24 -22.60 -24.52
CA THR A 349 -9.03 -22.86 -23.29
C THR A 349 -8.69 -21.84 -22.21
N TRP A 350 -9.63 -20.96 -21.88
CA TRP A 350 -9.42 -19.89 -20.91
C TRP A 350 -9.91 -20.27 -19.51
N VAL A 351 -9.08 -19.95 -18.50
CA VAL A 351 -9.45 -19.96 -17.09
C VAL A 351 -9.81 -18.53 -16.65
N ASN A 352 -10.98 -18.32 -16.06
CA ASN A 352 -11.45 -16.97 -15.71
C ASN A 352 -11.08 -16.53 -14.28
N GLU A 353 -10.47 -17.42 -13.50
CA GLU A 353 -10.04 -17.16 -12.12
C GLU A 353 -8.53 -17.31 -11.97
N TYR A 354 -7.85 -16.23 -11.58
CA TYR A 354 -6.39 -16.21 -11.44
C TYR A 354 -5.87 -17.28 -10.47
N LYS A 355 -6.51 -17.43 -9.30
CA LYS A 355 -6.08 -18.41 -8.28
C LYS A 355 -6.18 -19.85 -8.77
N VAL A 356 -7.21 -20.15 -9.58
CA VAL A 356 -7.39 -21.46 -10.23
C VAL A 356 -6.29 -21.66 -11.28
N ALA A 357 -6.07 -20.66 -12.14
CA ALA A 357 -5.07 -20.75 -13.20
C ALA A 357 -3.64 -20.93 -12.65
N LEU A 358 -3.30 -20.20 -11.58
CA LEU A 358 -2.01 -20.34 -10.90
C LEU A 358 -1.84 -21.72 -10.26
N ARG A 359 -2.90 -22.29 -9.67
CA ARG A 359 -2.87 -23.67 -9.16
C ARG A 359 -2.63 -24.67 -10.29
N GLN A 360 -3.38 -24.57 -11.38
CA GLN A 360 -3.18 -25.45 -12.55
C GLN A 360 -1.78 -25.31 -13.15
N SER A 361 -1.23 -24.10 -13.17
CA SER A 361 0.13 -23.81 -13.62
C SER A 361 1.18 -24.51 -12.75
N ARG A 362 1.00 -24.51 -11.41
CA ARG A 362 1.81 -25.29 -10.46
C ARG A 362 1.69 -26.78 -10.71
N ASP A 363 0.46 -27.29 -10.76
CA ASP A 363 0.18 -28.73 -10.86
C ASP A 363 0.70 -29.33 -12.16
N GLN A 364 0.63 -28.59 -13.27
CA GLN A 364 1.12 -29.02 -14.58
C GLN A 364 2.57 -28.62 -14.85
N ASN A 365 3.23 -27.91 -13.92
CA ASN A 365 4.53 -27.26 -14.10
C ASN A 365 4.64 -26.52 -15.44
N LYS A 366 3.62 -25.74 -15.79
CA LYS A 366 3.56 -24.90 -16.99
C LYS A 366 3.58 -23.43 -16.60
N PRO A 367 4.16 -22.53 -17.41
CA PRO A 367 4.02 -21.10 -17.20
C PRO A 367 2.53 -20.69 -17.29
N LEU A 368 2.21 -19.53 -16.70
CA LEU A 368 0.89 -18.93 -16.72
C LEU A 368 0.93 -17.65 -17.54
N ILE A 369 0.14 -17.57 -18.61
CA ILE A 369 -0.13 -16.32 -19.32
C ILE A 369 -1.41 -15.73 -18.75
N VAL A 370 -1.38 -14.48 -18.30
CA VAL A 370 -2.57 -13.76 -17.83
C VAL A 370 -2.84 -12.59 -18.75
N PHE A 371 -4.06 -12.53 -19.25
CA PHE A 371 -4.63 -11.38 -19.93
C PHE A 371 -5.50 -10.59 -18.96
N PHE A 372 -4.96 -9.46 -18.51
CA PHE A 372 -5.65 -8.49 -17.68
C PHE A 372 -6.49 -7.56 -18.56
N ARG A 373 -7.80 -7.52 -18.31
CA ARG A 373 -8.76 -6.78 -19.12
C ARG A 373 -9.78 -6.03 -18.27
N ALA A 374 -10.48 -5.11 -18.93
CA ALA A 374 -11.75 -4.58 -18.45
C ALA A 374 -12.76 -4.57 -19.63
N PRO A 375 -14.00 -5.07 -19.47
CA PRO A 375 -14.99 -5.14 -20.56
C PRO A 375 -15.28 -3.83 -21.28
N SER A 376 -15.21 -2.72 -20.54
CA SER A 376 -15.51 -1.38 -21.04
C SER A 376 -14.37 -0.75 -21.85
N VAL A 377 -13.22 -1.41 -21.99
CA VAL A 377 -12.03 -0.84 -22.65
C VAL A 377 -11.91 -1.38 -24.08
N ASN A 378 -12.10 -0.52 -25.08
CA ASN A 378 -12.06 -0.90 -26.51
C ASN A 378 -10.77 -1.63 -26.91
N LEU A 379 -9.61 -1.19 -26.43
CA LEU A 379 -8.33 -1.86 -26.71
C LEU A 379 -8.29 -3.31 -26.20
N CYS A 380 -9.00 -3.64 -25.12
CA CYS A 380 -9.10 -5.03 -24.66
C CYS A 380 -9.93 -5.87 -25.64
N ASN A 381 -11.05 -5.31 -26.12
CA ASN A 381 -11.94 -5.99 -27.06
C ASN A 381 -11.27 -6.18 -28.44
N GLU A 382 -10.50 -5.18 -28.90
CA GLU A 382 -9.69 -5.29 -30.12
C GLU A 382 -8.63 -6.40 -30.00
N LEU A 383 -7.95 -6.49 -28.86
CA LEU A 383 -6.95 -7.53 -28.62
C LEU A 383 -7.59 -8.93 -28.56
N GLU A 384 -8.75 -9.06 -27.90
CA GLU A 384 -9.54 -10.30 -27.84
C GLU A 384 -10.03 -10.74 -29.22
N ALA A 385 -10.49 -9.82 -30.07
CA ALA A 385 -10.96 -10.13 -31.41
C ALA A 385 -9.81 -10.38 -32.41
N GLY A 386 -8.65 -9.77 -32.19
CA GLY A 386 -7.47 -9.89 -33.05
C GLY A 386 -6.48 -10.92 -32.53
N TYR A 387 -5.38 -10.43 -31.93
CA TYR A 387 -4.22 -11.25 -31.58
C TYR A 387 -4.56 -12.49 -30.73
N LEU A 388 -5.48 -12.40 -29.76
CA LEU A 388 -5.79 -13.54 -28.88
C LEU A 388 -6.54 -14.69 -29.58
N THR A 389 -7.03 -14.49 -30.81
CA THR A 389 -7.60 -15.54 -31.65
C THR A 389 -6.66 -16.00 -32.78
N SER A 390 -5.48 -15.38 -32.88
CA SER A 390 -4.51 -15.69 -33.92
C SER A 390 -3.84 -17.06 -33.73
N PRO A 391 -3.43 -17.74 -34.82
CA PRO A 391 -2.63 -18.96 -34.74
C PRO A 391 -1.33 -18.79 -33.92
N GLU A 392 -0.71 -17.61 -34.01
CA GLU A 392 0.50 -17.27 -33.27
C GLU A 392 0.27 -17.32 -31.77
N PHE A 393 -0.83 -16.74 -31.28
CA PHE A 393 -1.17 -16.81 -29.86
C PHE A 393 -1.61 -18.21 -29.44
N ALA A 394 -2.34 -18.95 -30.28
CA ALA A 394 -2.72 -20.33 -29.99
C ALA A 394 -1.49 -21.24 -29.77
N ASN A 395 -0.43 -21.04 -30.55
CA ASN A 395 0.83 -21.75 -30.36
C ASN A 395 1.51 -21.45 -29.02
N LEU A 396 1.47 -20.19 -28.55
CA LEU A 396 1.94 -19.83 -27.21
C LEU A 396 1.06 -20.44 -26.12
N ALA A 397 -0.26 -20.30 -26.26
CA ALA A 397 -1.25 -20.79 -25.32
C ALA A 397 -1.17 -22.31 -25.12
N SER A 398 -0.80 -23.07 -26.15
CA SER A 398 -0.61 -24.53 -26.04
C SER A 398 0.51 -24.94 -25.06
N GLN A 399 1.45 -24.03 -24.77
CA GLN A 399 2.61 -24.25 -23.91
C GLN A 399 2.40 -23.73 -22.48
N ALA A 400 1.28 -23.09 -22.19
CA ALA A 400 1.01 -22.40 -20.93
C ALA A 400 -0.40 -22.69 -20.42
N ILE A 401 -0.65 -22.38 -19.15
CA ILE A 401 -2.03 -22.13 -18.69
C ILE A 401 -2.37 -20.71 -19.08
N VAL A 402 -3.55 -20.46 -19.62
CA VAL A 402 -3.99 -19.11 -19.99
C VAL A 402 -5.16 -18.67 -19.12
N CYS A 403 -5.04 -17.47 -18.56
CA CYS A 403 -6.03 -16.86 -17.70
C CYS A 403 -6.54 -15.56 -18.29
N ARG A 404 -7.86 -15.41 -18.31
CA ARG A 404 -8.52 -14.14 -18.59
C ARG A 404 -8.96 -13.55 -17.26
N PHE A 405 -8.36 -12.43 -16.87
CA PHE A 405 -8.61 -11.80 -15.58
C PHE A 405 -9.25 -10.43 -15.78
N ASP A 406 -10.46 -10.26 -15.27
CA ASP A 406 -11.14 -8.97 -15.25
C ASP A 406 -10.66 -8.14 -14.06
N VAL A 407 -9.91 -7.06 -14.31
CA VAL A 407 -9.39 -6.21 -13.23
C VAL A 407 -10.49 -5.50 -12.45
N SER A 408 -11.71 -5.45 -12.99
CA SER A 408 -12.85 -4.84 -12.31
C SER A 408 -13.55 -5.78 -11.32
N SER A 409 -13.41 -7.11 -11.47
CA SER A 409 -13.97 -8.09 -10.54
C SER A 409 -13.13 -8.24 -9.27
N ASP A 410 -11.81 -8.05 -9.35
CA ASP A 410 -10.89 -8.11 -8.21
C ASP A 410 -9.75 -7.08 -8.35
N ARG A 411 -10.07 -5.82 -8.05
CA ARG A 411 -9.14 -4.68 -8.16
C ARG A 411 -7.95 -4.81 -7.22
N LEU A 412 -8.16 -5.38 -6.03
CA LEU A 412 -7.11 -5.55 -5.04
C LEU A 412 -6.06 -6.55 -5.56
N LEU A 413 -6.51 -7.68 -6.10
CA LEU A 413 -5.61 -8.63 -6.73
C LEU A 413 -4.91 -8.05 -7.96
N ALA A 414 -5.61 -7.28 -8.80
CA ALA A 414 -4.99 -6.57 -9.92
C ALA A 414 -3.82 -5.68 -9.44
N GLN A 415 -4.06 -4.89 -8.40
CA GLN A 415 -3.05 -4.03 -7.79
C GLN A 415 -1.89 -4.82 -7.17
N GLN A 416 -2.17 -5.92 -6.46
CA GLN A 416 -1.15 -6.83 -5.92
C GLN A 416 -0.28 -7.45 -7.03
N LEU A 417 -0.89 -7.77 -8.18
CA LEU A 417 -0.19 -8.25 -9.37
C LEU A 417 0.53 -7.13 -10.13
N GLY A 418 0.41 -5.89 -9.66
CA GLY A 418 1.07 -4.72 -10.22
C GLY A 418 0.45 -4.23 -11.53
N VAL A 419 -0.86 -4.46 -11.72
CA VAL A 419 -1.61 -4.12 -12.93
C VAL A 419 -2.48 -2.90 -12.70
N PHE A 420 -2.16 -1.81 -13.40
CA PHE A 420 -2.83 -0.51 -13.26
C PHE A 420 -3.40 0.02 -14.57
N LYS A 421 -3.09 -0.63 -15.69
CA LYS A 421 -3.56 -0.27 -17.03
C LYS A 421 -3.94 -1.56 -17.75
N VAL A 422 -4.96 -1.49 -18.59
CA VAL A 422 -5.40 -2.58 -19.45
C VAL A 422 -5.55 -2.08 -20.90
N PRO A 423 -5.37 -2.94 -21.92
CA PRO A 423 -5.00 -4.35 -21.79
C PRO A 423 -3.57 -4.53 -21.30
N GLU A 424 -3.33 -5.58 -20.50
CA GLU A 424 -1.99 -6.02 -20.12
C GLU A 424 -1.91 -7.54 -20.28
N LEU A 425 -0.84 -8.02 -20.93
CA LEU A 425 -0.48 -9.44 -20.97
C LEU A 425 0.76 -9.63 -20.11
N ALA A 426 0.76 -10.63 -19.25
CA ALA A 426 1.94 -11.00 -18.47
C ALA A 426 2.15 -12.52 -18.48
N ILE A 427 3.41 -12.94 -18.39
CA ILE A 427 3.79 -14.33 -18.15
C ILE A 427 4.33 -14.47 -16.74
N TYR A 428 3.87 -15.50 -16.06
CA TYR A 428 4.35 -15.94 -14.75
C TYR A 428 4.97 -17.33 -14.85
N SER A 429 5.97 -17.59 -14.00
CA SER A 429 6.50 -18.93 -13.76
C SER A 429 5.44 -19.82 -13.12
N SER A 430 5.65 -21.14 -13.11
CA SER A 430 4.78 -22.06 -12.36
C SER A 430 4.76 -21.75 -10.86
N LYS A 431 5.75 -21.04 -10.32
CA LYS A 431 5.78 -20.63 -8.91
C LYS A 431 4.96 -19.36 -8.65
N GLY A 432 4.66 -18.58 -9.69
CA GLY A 432 3.95 -17.30 -9.61
C GLY A 432 4.85 -16.08 -9.76
N ASP A 433 6.13 -16.25 -10.13
CA ASP A 433 7.04 -15.14 -10.37
C ASP A 433 6.76 -14.52 -11.74
N ARG A 434 6.61 -13.20 -11.84
CA ARG A 434 6.39 -12.53 -13.13
C ARG A 434 7.67 -12.53 -13.98
N LEU A 435 7.63 -13.16 -15.14
CA LEU A 435 8.76 -13.28 -16.08
C LEU A 435 8.84 -12.12 -17.06
N THR A 436 7.70 -11.70 -17.62
CA THR A 436 7.60 -10.55 -18.54
C THR A 436 6.18 -9.99 -18.54
N ARG A 437 6.01 -8.75 -19.04
CA ARG A 437 4.71 -8.11 -19.26
C ARG A 437 4.75 -7.13 -20.43
N THR A 438 3.61 -6.90 -21.06
CA THR A 438 3.38 -5.82 -22.03
C THR A 438 2.00 -5.22 -21.79
N SER A 439 1.90 -3.90 -21.77
CA SER A 439 0.65 -3.17 -21.51
C SER A 439 0.34 -2.12 -22.58
N GLY A 440 -0.93 -1.76 -22.72
CA GLY A 440 -1.41 -0.74 -23.66
C GLY A 440 -1.57 -1.29 -25.08
N LYS A 441 -1.10 -0.53 -26.09
CA LYS A 441 -1.17 -0.97 -27.49
C LYS A 441 -0.15 -2.08 -27.74
N ILE A 442 -0.63 -3.32 -27.79
CA ILE A 442 0.19 -4.51 -27.97
C ILE A 442 0.53 -4.73 -29.45
N ASP A 443 1.83 -4.83 -29.73
CA ASP A 443 2.34 -5.30 -31.02
C ASP A 443 2.43 -6.84 -30.99
N PRO A 444 1.62 -7.56 -31.80
CA PRO A 444 1.58 -9.02 -31.81
C PRO A 444 2.94 -9.69 -32.03
N ALA A 445 3.76 -9.17 -32.96
CA ALA A 445 5.02 -9.80 -33.31
C ALA A 445 6.04 -9.68 -32.18
N LYS A 446 6.12 -8.48 -31.58
CA LYS A 446 6.98 -8.23 -30.43
C LYS A 446 6.56 -9.07 -29.22
N VAL A 447 5.27 -9.06 -28.86
CA VAL A 447 4.77 -9.84 -27.72
C VAL A 447 4.99 -11.33 -27.94
N THR A 448 4.78 -11.85 -29.16
CA THR A 448 5.03 -13.26 -29.47
C THR A 448 6.48 -13.65 -29.20
N ALA A 449 7.44 -12.85 -29.69
CA ALA A 449 8.86 -13.11 -29.50
C ALA A 449 9.28 -13.07 -28.03
N GLU A 450 8.83 -12.04 -27.29
CA GLU A 450 9.12 -11.89 -25.86
C GLU A 450 8.52 -13.04 -25.04
N PHE A 451 7.28 -13.46 -25.37
CA PHE A 451 6.57 -14.49 -24.64
C PHE A 451 7.17 -15.87 -24.89
N GLN A 452 7.56 -16.16 -26.14
CA GLN A 452 8.27 -17.39 -26.47
C GLN A 452 9.61 -17.48 -25.72
N ALA A 453 10.36 -16.37 -25.63
CA ALA A 453 11.61 -16.32 -24.88
C ALA A 453 11.40 -16.53 -23.36
N ALA A 454 10.34 -15.94 -22.79
CA ALA A 454 10.00 -16.13 -21.38
C ALA A 454 9.55 -17.57 -21.07
N ILE A 455 8.73 -18.18 -21.93
CA ILE A 455 8.28 -19.58 -21.79
C ILE A 455 9.49 -20.53 -21.84
N SER A 456 10.43 -20.31 -22.76
CA SER A 456 11.63 -21.13 -22.86
C SER A 456 12.54 -21.05 -21.63
N LYS A 457 12.55 -19.92 -20.89
CA LYS A 457 13.28 -19.75 -19.63
C LYS A 457 12.56 -20.35 -18.41
N ALA A 458 11.25 -20.59 -18.54
CA ALA A 458 10.43 -21.12 -17.44
C ALA A 458 10.45 -22.65 -17.35
N LYS A 459 10.84 -23.32 -18.44
CA LYS A 459 11.16 -24.75 -18.47
C LYS A 459 12.54 -24.98 -17.86
#